data_AF-A0A4S2IV01-F1
#
_entry.id   AF-A0A4S2IV01-F1
#
_cell.length_a   1.000
_cell.length_b   1.000
_cell.length_c   1.000
_cell.angle_alpha   90.00
_cell.angle_beta   90.00
_cell.angle_gamma   90.00
#
_symmetry.space_group_name_H-M   'P 1'
#
loop_
_entity.id
_entity.type
_entity.pdbx_description
1 polymer ?
#
loop_
_entity_poly.entity_id
_entity_poly.type
_entity_poly.pdbx_seq_one_letter_code
_entity_poly.pdbx_strand_id
1 'polypeptide(L)'
;MTAPTPAVDTPAVDTTTEDAPGTWLAVHVFYAASPRPLLLQCVEPLVRRLTEEGLITGWFFINYWLEGPHLRLRLKPARAADADTVRDRTHAALDAFLRERPALYEVKAGFFAELYETLFTLEYSEEERAQFIGPDGRMKLRPNNSFEDRDYEPEYGKYGGPAGIALAEWHFQHSSDLVIEATRTMNLHLRTVLLGLSAQLMMVVSGTFLAADEALLTFLDRYHGFWNNAFSTTNYTTDKGYERAYAAMGDRLPERFGHIREAVARGELERLPAFLRGWAEHCAELRDRAARSAHRGDLVFRSFDGTRDIHATDPAHALPMLLSPYMHMTNNRLGITVRDEAFLSYVLARALRDGAPEDTR
;
A
#
# COMPACT_ATOMS: atom_id res chain seq x y z
N MET A 1 40.09 1.15 -63.55
CA MET A 1 39.39 0.04 -62.86
C MET A 1 39.42 0.35 -61.38
N THR A 2 38.35 0.93 -60.88
CA THR A 2 38.13 1.28 -59.46
C THR A 2 37.74 0.02 -58.69
N ALA A 3 38.44 -0.24 -57.59
CA ALA A 3 38.14 -1.35 -56.68
C ALA A 3 36.87 -1.05 -55.86
N PRO A 4 36.06 -2.06 -55.48
CA PRO A 4 34.84 -1.84 -54.73
C PRO A 4 35.14 -1.65 -53.23
N THR A 5 34.45 -0.69 -52.63
CA THR A 5 34.43 -0.41 -51.18
C THR A 5 33.76 -1.57 -50.42
N PRO A 6 34.27 -1.99 -49.25
CA PRO A 6 33.60 -3.01 -48.44
C PRO A 6 32.34 -2.43 -47.79
N ALA A 7 31.29 -3.26 -47.75
CA ALA A 7 30.03 -2.93 -47.08
C ALA A 7 30.27 -2.81 -45.56
N VAL A 8 29.69 -1.76 -44.96
CA VAL A 8 29.67 -1.54 -43.52
C VAL A 8 28.60 -2.47 -42.94
N ASP A 9 29.04 -3.50 -42.21
CA ASP A 9 28.14 -4.32 -41.39
C ASP A 9 27.50 -3.42 -40.32
N THR A 10 26.17 -3.35 -40.39
CA THR A 10 25.36 -2.71 -39.35
C THR A 10 25.32 -3.69 -38.17
N PRO A 11 25.66 -3.28 -36.93
CA PRO A 11 25.67 -4.22 -35.81
C PRO A 11 24.25 -4.75 -35.61
N ALA A 12 24.12 -6.08 -35.60
CA ALA A 12 22.88 -6.75 -35.25
C ALA A 12 22.41 -6.26 -33.89
N VAL A 13 21.20 -5.68 -33.83
CA VAL A 13 20.54 -5.36 -32.57
C VAL A 13 20.38 -6.66 -31.80
N ASP A 14 20.89 -6.69 -30.57
CA ASP A 14 20.94 -7.88 -29.74
C ASP A 14 19.53 -8.20 -29.20
N THR A 15 18.72 -8.84 -30.05
CA THR A 15 17.31 -9.20 -29.82
C THR A 15 17.06 -9.97 -28.51
N THR A 16 18.09 -10.57 -27.91
CA THR A 16 17.98 -11.25 -26.61
C THR A 16 17.76 -10.30 -25.43
N THR A 17 18.12 -9.03 -25.56
CA THR A 17 17.91 -8.02 -24.51
C THR A 17 16.52 -7.38 -24.59
N GLU A 18 15.92 -7.34 -25.78
CA GLU A 18 14.61 -6.71 -26.02
C GLU A 18 13.45 -7.52 -25.43
N ASP A 19 13.54 -8.86 -25.46
CA ASP A 19 12.54 -9.78 -24.91
C ASP A 19 12.73 -10.11 -23.42
N ALA A 20 13.78 -9.58 -22.77
CA ALA A 20 13.97 -9.72 -21.33
C ALA A 20 12.83 -9.01 -20.56
N PRO A 21 12.46 -9.47 -19.34
CA PRO A 21 11.43 -8.81 -18.55
C PRO A 21 11.73 -7.33 -18.30
N GLY A 22 10.72 -6.47 -18.46
CA GLY A 22 10.87 -5.04 -18.24
C GLY A 22 11.12 -4.68 -16.77
N THR A 23 11.86 -3.58 -16.55
CA THR A 23 12.03 -2.99 -15.21
C THR A 23 10.82 -2.14 -14.84
N TRP A 24 10.54 -2.02 -13.54
CA TRP A 24 9.44 -1.19 -13.06
C TRP A 24 9.63 0.28 -13.45
N LEU A 25 8.61 0.83 -14.09
CA LEU A 25 8.45 2.26 -14.32
C LEU A 25 7.73 2.88 -13.12
N ALA A 26 8.20 4.05 -12.69
CA ALA A 26 7.69 4.77 -11.54
C ALA A 26 7.33 6.21 -11.91
N VAL A 27 6.03 6.51 -11.93
CA VAL A 27 5.51 7.86 -12.23
C VAL A 27 4.91 8.45 -10.96
N HIS A 28 5.33 9.65 -10.59
CA HIS A 28 4.80 10.39 -9.44
C HIS A 28 3.86 11.46 -9.97
N VAL A 29 2.58 11.40 -9.61
CA VAL A 29 1.50 12.26 -10.11
C VAL A 29 1.08 13.23 -9.01
N PHE A 30 1.58 14.46 -9.06
CA PHE A 30 1.30 15.53 -8.10
C PHE A 30 -0.08 16.12 -8.38
N TYR A 31 -1.05 15.69 -7.58
CA TYR A 31 -2.46 16.00 -7.78
C TYR A 31 -3.15 16.24 -6.44
N ALA A 32 -3.21 17.50 -6.03
CA ALA A 32 -3.77 17.94 -4.76
C ALA A 32 -5.31 18.05 -4.79
N ALA A 33 -5.99 17.00 -5.24
CA ALA A 33 -7.44 16.88 -5.21
C ALA A 33 -7.83 15.43 -4.84
N SER A 34 -9.13 15.13 -4.87
CA SER A 34 -9.61 13.77 -4.62
C SER A 34 -8.92 12.80 -5.58
N PRO A 35 -8.36 11.67 -5.10
CA PRO A 35 -7.75 10.68 -5.98
C PRO A 35 -8.78 9.91 -6.82
N ARG A 36 -10.07 9.96 -6.46
CA ARG A 36 -11.12 9.15 -7.11
C ARG A 36 -11.20 9.37 -8.64
N PRO A 37 -11.29 10.60 -9.18
CA PRO A 37 -11.31 10.81 -10.62
C PRO A 37 -10.02 10.33 -11.29
N LEU A 38 -8.85 10.59 -10.68
CA LEU A 38 -7.56 10.12 -11.20
C LEU A 38 -7.54 8.60 -11.31
N LEU A 39 -8.01 7.89 -10.29
CA LEU A 39 -8.09 6.43 -10.29
C LEU A 39 -9.08 5.89 -11.33
N LEU A 40 -10.32 6.40 -11.36
CA LEU A 40 -11.39 5.82 -12.17
C LEU A 40 -11.40 6.30 -13.64
N GLN A 41 -10.84 7.48 -13.93
CA GLN A 41 -10.92 8.09 -15.27
C GLN A 41 -9.57 8.10 -15.99
N CYS A 42 -8.45 7.89 -15.28
CA CYS A 42 -7.11 7.84 -15.88
C CYS A 42 -6.41 6.51 -15.62
N VAL A 43 -6.12 6.18 -14.35
CA VAL A 43 -5.31 5.01 -14.00
C VAL A 43 -5.99 3.71 -14.41
N GLU A 44 -7.24 3.47 -14.00
CA GLU A 44 -7.93 2.21 -14.32
C GLU A 44 -8.08 1.97 -15.83
N PRO A 45 -8.55 2.94 -16.65
CA PRO A 45 -8.67 2.70 -18.07
C PRO A 45 -7.31 2.49 -18.75
N LEU A 46 -6.25 3.16 -18.27
CA LEU A 46 -4.89 2.99 -18.76
C LEU A 46 -4.37 1.58 -18.47
N VAL A 47 -4.35 1.15 -17.20
CA VAL A 47 -3.78 -0.15 -16.81
C VAL A 47 -4.56 -1.31 -17.41
N ARG A 48 -5.89 -1.17 -17.54
CA ARG A 48 -6.73 -2.17 -18.21
C ARG A 48 -6.29 -2.37 -19.67
N ARG A 49 -6.16 -1.28 -20.44
CA ARG A 49 -5.71 -1.37 -21.85
C ARG A 49 -4.30 -1.94 -21.98
N LEU A 50 -3.36 -1.45 -21.16
CA LEU A 50 -1.98 -1.96 -21.19
C LEU A 50 -1.91 -3.45 -20.85
N THR A 51 -2.76 -3.93 -19.95
CA THR A 51 -2.84 -5.35 -19.58
C THR A 51 -3.49 -6.19 -20.69
N GLU A 52 -4.62 -5.72 -21.26
CA GLU A 52 -5.32 -6.38 -22.37
C GLU A 52 -4.42 -6.52 -23.61
N GLU A 53 -3.54 -5.55 -23.86
CA GLU A 53 -2.55 -5.57 -24.94
C GLU A 53 -1.27 -6.36 -24.58
N GLY A 54 -1.14 -6.89 -23.36
CA GLY A 54 0.04 -7.64 -22.92
C GLY A 54 1.30 -6.80 -22.72
N LEU A 55 1.18 -5.47 -22.62
CA LEU A 55 2.32 -4.55 -22.49
C LEU A 55 2.85 -4.45 -21.05
N ILE A 56 2.03 -4.81 -20.06
CA ILE A 56 2.46 -4.85 -18.66
C ILE A 56 2.14 -6.21 -18.02
N THR A 57 3.00 -6.63 -17.09
CA THR A 57 2.82 -7.86 -16.29
C THR A 57 2.43 -7.58 -14.85
N GLY A 58 2.56 -6.33 -14.40
CA GLY A 58 2.08 -5.92 -13.10
C GLY A 58 1.97 -4.41 -12.96
N TRP A 59 1.19 -3.98 -11.98
CA TRP A 59 0.99 -2.57 -11.68
C TRP A 59 0.52 -2.39 -10.24
N PHE A 60 0.76 -1.23 -9.65
CA PHE A 60 0.10 -0.82 -8.42
C PHE A 60 0.21 0.70 -8.24
N PHE A 61 -0.55 1.24 -7.31
CA PHE A 61 -0.40 2.62 -6.87
C PHE A 61 -0.29 2.73 -5.35
N ILE A 62 0.29 3.82 -4.88
CA ILE A 62 0.30 4.22 -3.46
C ILE A 62 0.05 5.72 -3.35
N ASN A 63 -0.59 6.15 -2.28
CA ASN A 63 -0.73 7.57 -1.94
C ASN A 63 0.49 8.00 -1.13
N TYR A 64 1.06 9.16 -1.43
CA TYR A 64 2.25 9.64 -0.75
C TYR A 64 2.24 11.16 -0.51
N TRP A 65 3.01 11.60 0.48
CA TRP A 65 2.93 12.96 1.04
C TRP A 65 4.17 13.81 0.77
N LEU A 66 5.33 13.18 0.59
CA LEU A 66 6.62 13.87 0.45
C LEU A 66 6.63 14.76 -0.79
N GLU A 67 7.14 15.99 -0.65
CA GLU A 67 7.13 17.02 -1.71
C GLU A 67 5.70 17.40 -2.18
N GLY A 68 4.67 17.09 -1.39
CA GLY A 68 3.26 17.39 -1.64
C GLY A 68 2.42 16.13 -1.88
N PRO A 69 1.09 16.18 -1.69
CA PRO A 69 0.24 15.01 -1.88
C PRO A 69 0.23 14.57 -3.34
N HIS A 70 0.56 13.30 -3.56
CA HIS A 70 0.66 12.72 -4.89
C HIS A 70 0.34 11.23 -4.88
N LEU A 71 0.04 10.72 -6.07
CA LEU A 71 -0.08 9.29 -6.33
C LEU A 71 1.22 8.80 -6.96
N ARG A 72 1.79 7.71 -6.44
CA ARG A 72 2.92 7.02 -7.05
C ARG A 72 2.36 5.83 -7.82
N LEU A 73 2.37 5.91 -9.15
CA LEU A 73 2.00 4.83 -10.05
C LEU A 73 3.23 3.99 -10.38
N ARG A 74 3.07 2.67 -10.35
CA ARG A 74 4.10 1.69 -10.71
C ARG A 74 3.55 0.78 -11.79
N LEU A 75 4.32 0.58 -12.85
CA LEU A 75 3.97 -0.24 -14.01
C LEU A 75 5.16 -1.13 -14.34
N LYS A 76 4.95 -2.42 -14.53
CA LYS A 76 5.98 -3.38 -14.93
C LYS A 76 5.77 -3.75 -16.39
N PRO A 77 6.53 -3.17 -17.34
CA PRO A 77 6.47 -3.58 -18.74
C PRO A 77 6.70 -5.09 -18.87
N ALA A 78 6.00 -5.73 -19.79
CA ALA A 78 6.13 -7.17 -20.01
C ALA A 78 7.54 -7.51 -20.50
N ARG A 79 8.06 -6.72 -21.44
CA ARG A 79 9.42 -6.82 -21.96
C ARG A 79 10.14 -5.48 -21.86
N ALA A 80 11.47 -5.50 -21.88
CA ALA A 80 12.30 -4.30 -21.89
C ALA A 80 11.97 -3.40 -23.09
N ALA A 81 11.70 -3.99 -24.26
CA ALA A 81 11.29 -3.28 -25.46
C ALA A 81 9.93 -2.55 -25.34
N ASP A 82 9.06 -2.96 -24.41
CA ASP A 82 7.75 -2.33 -24.21
C ASP A 82 7.84 -1.06 -23.33
N ALA A 83 8.99 -0.81 -22.68
CA ALA A 83 9.12 0.22 -21.66
C ALA A 83 8.79 1.64 -22.15
N ASP A 84 9.34 2.05 -23.31
CA ASP A 84 9.07 3.38 -23.87
C ASP A 84 7.61 3.53 -24.30
N THR A 85 7.02 2.48 -24.89
CA THR A 85 5.60 2.47 -25.26
C THR A 85 4.70 2.62 -24.03
N VAL A 86 5.01 1.91 -22.94
CA VAL A 86 4.25 2.01 -21.68
C VAL A 86 4.41 3.41 -21.08
N ARG A 87 5.61 3.98 -21.08
CA ARG A 87 5.89 5.33 -20.58
C ARG A 87 5.12 6.38 -21.37
N ASP A 88 5.24 6.39 -22.69
CA ASP A 88 4.60 7.38 -23.56
C ASP A 88 3.08 7.36 -23.44
N ARG A 89 2.48 6.16 -23.41
CA ARG A 89 1.04 6.00 -23.21
C ARG A 89 0.58 6.45 -21.83
N THR A 90 1.41 6.24 -20.81
CA THR A 90 1.14 6.70 -19.44
C THR A 90 1.18 8.22 -19.37
N HIS A 91 2.22 8.84 -19.91
CA HIS A 91 2.36 10.30 -19.96
C HIS A 91 1.20 10.94 -20.74
N ALA A 92 0.87 10.42 -21.92
CA ALA A 92 -0.24 10.92 -22.72
C ALA A 92 -1.60 10.83 -21.97
N ALA A 93 -1.83 9.75 -21.23
CA ALA A 93 -3.05 9.60 -20.42
C ALA A 93 -3.10 10.58 -19.24
N LEU A 94 -1.96 10.84 -18.58
CA LEU A 94 -1.86 11.77 -17.48
C LEU A 94 -2.00 13.23 -17.96
N ASP A 95 -1.33 13.61 -19.04
CA ASP A 95 -1.48 14.92 -19.67
C ASP A 95 -2.93 15.20 -20.05
N ALA A 96 -3.60 14.22 -20.66
CA ALA A 96 -5.01 14.34 -21.02
C ALA A 96 -5.89 14.53 -19.79
N PHE A 97 -5.68 13.73 -18.75
CA PHE A 97 -6.43 13.83 -17.50
C PHE A 97 -6.21 15.16 -16.80
N LEU A 98 -4.97 15.60 -16.62
CA LEU A 98 -4.63 16.83 -15.91
C LEU A 98 -5.13 18.08 -16.64
N ARG A 99 -5.14 18.05 -17.99
CA ARG A 99 -5.74 19.13 -18.80
C ARG A 99 -7.25 19.19 -18.67
N GLU A 100 -7.93 18.04 -18.59
CA GLU A 100 -9.40 17.98 -18.46
C GLU A 100 -9.88 18.23 -17.02
N ARG A 101 -9.12 17.77 -16.03
CA ARG A 101 -9.50 17.73 -14.61
C ARG A 101 -8.38 18.29 -13.72
N PRO A 102 -7.89 19.52 -13.92
CA PRO A 102 -6.87 20.09 -13.04
C PRO A 102 -7.42 20.22 -11.61
N ALA A 103 -6.60 19.85 -10.62
CA ALA A 103 -6.81 20.20 -9.24
C ALA A 103 -6.75 21.72 -9.10
N LEU A 104 -7.89 22.32 -8.73
CA LEU A 104 -8.03 23.77 -8.57
C LEU A 104 -7.51 24.28 -7.22
N TYR A 105 -7.25 23.36 -6.29
CA TYR A 105 -6.77 23.68 -4.95
C TYR A 105 -5.25 23.58 -4.89
N GLU A 106 -4.60 24.59 -4.32
CA GLU A 106 -3.18 24.53 -3.96
C GLU A 106 -3.05 24.21 -2.47
N VAL A 107 -2.33 23.14 -2.16
CA VAL A 107 -1.98 22.81 -0.77
C VAL A 107 -0.96 23.82 -0.29
N LYS A 108 -1.38 24.72 0.60
CA LYS A 108 -0.47 25.66 1.26
C LYS A 108 0.47 24.89 2.18
N ALA A 109 1.77 25.16 2.07
CA ALA A 109 2.85 24.48 2.80
C ALA A 109 2.68 24.41 4.34
N GLY A 110 1.87 25.29 4.94
CA GLY A 110 1.65 25.33 6.38
C GLY A 110 0.53 24.43 6.92
N PHE A 111 -0.36 23.89 6.08
CA PHE A 111 -1.58 23.20 6.57
C PHE A 111 -1.28 21.83 7.20
N PHE A 112 -0.14 21.22 6.87
CA PHE A 112 0.25 19.88 7.32
C PHE A 112 1.64 19.84 7.97
N ALA A 113 2.18 20.98 8.42
CA ALA A 113 3.55 21.07 8.90
C ALA A 113 3.87 20.08 10.03
N GLU A 114 3.07 20.05 11.11
CA GLU A 114 3.26 19.12 12.24
C GLU A 114 3.12 17.64 11.83
N LEU A 115 2.22 17.35 10.87
CA LEU A 115 2.05 16.01 10.33
C LEU A 115 3.28 15.58 9.53
N TYR A 116 3.82 16.45 8.68
CA TYR A 116 5.01 16.17 7.88
C TYR A 116 6.25 16.03 8.75
N GLU A 117 6.41 16.84 9.80
CA GLU A 117 7.50 16.70 10.78
C GLU A 117 7.52 15.29 11.41
N THR A 118 6.34 14.81 11.80
CA THR A 118 6.19 13.47 12.37
C THR A 118 6.55 12.40 11.34
N LEU A 119 6.04 12.51 10.11
CA LEU A 119 6.31 11.54 9.05
C LEU A 119 7.78 11.55 8.60
N PHE A 120 8.44 12.71 8.54
CA PHE A 120 9.88 12.80 8.29
C PHE A 120 10.66 12.02 9.35
N THR A 121 10.33 12.22 10.63
CA THR A 121 11.03 11.55 11.75
C THR A 121 10.86 10.03 11.71
N LEU A 122 9.74 9.54 11.16
CA LEU A 122 9.45 8.10 11.07
C LEU A 122 10.08 7.43 9.84
N GLU A 123 10.17 8.14 8.72
CA GLU A 123 10.51 7.55 7.42
C GLU A 123 11.90 7.95 6.90
N TYR A 124 12.52 9.02 7.42
CA TYR A 124 13.76 9.59 6.87
C TYR A 124 14.77 9.95 7.96
N SER A 125 16.06 9.80 7.66
CA SER A 125 17.15 10.34 8.49
C SER A 125 17.19 11.88 8.43
N GLU A 126 17.92 12.51 9.36
CA GLU A 126 18.12 13.96 9.33
C GLU A 126 18.85 14.42 8.06
N GLU A 127 19.81 13.63 7.57
CA GLU A 127 20.54 13.89 6.34
C GLU A 127 19.66 13.77 5.10
N GLU A 128 18.79 12.76 5.04
CA GLU A 128 17.84 12.58 3.94
C GLU A 128 16.80 13.71 3.95
N ARG A 129 16.27 14.03 5.14
CA ARG A 129 15.33 15.13 5.33
C ARG A 129 15.89 16.45 4.80
N ALA A 130 17.16 16.76 5.05
CA ALA A 130 17.78 18.00 4.59
C ALA A 130 17.69 18.21 3.06
N GLN A 131 17.60 17.13 2.28
CA GLN A 131 17.47 17.19 0.83
C GLN A 131 16.09 17.75 0.40
N PHE A 132 15.06 17.51 1.22
CA PHE A 132 13.68 17.90 0.95
C PHE A 132 13.27 19.24 1.56
N ILE A 133 14.12 19.86 2.38
CA ILE A 133 13.85 21.15 3.02
C ILE A 133 14.50 22.31 2.22
N GLY A 134 13.72 23.36 1.96
CA GLY A 134 14.15 24.58 1.28
C GLY A 134 14.85 25.57 2.23
N PRO A 135 15.42 26.66 1.69
CA PRO A 135 16.11 27.69 2.49
C PRO A 135 15.20 28.38 3.52
N ASP A 136 13.88 28.34 3.33
CA ASP A 136 12.86 28.87 4.23
C ASP A 136 12.47 27.90 5.36
N GLY A 137 13.16 26.75 5.46
CA GLY A 137 12.90 25.71 6.45
C GLY A 137 11.65 24.88 6.17
N ARG A 138 11.03 25.02 4.98
CA ARG A 138 9.82 24.28 4.60
C ARG A 138 10.13 23.18 3.59
N MET A 139 9.26 22.17 3.53
CA MET A 139 9.36 21.13 2.51
C MET A 139 9.25 21.72 1.10
N LYS A 140 10.16 21.32 0.21
CA LYS A 140 10.15 21.65 -1.22
C LYS A 140 8.95 20.96 -1.88
N LEU A 141 7.92 21.72 -2.20
CA LEU A 141 6.75 21.17 -2.89
C LEU A 141 6.99 21.09 -4.39
N ARG A 142 6.56 20.00 -5.02
CA ARG A 142 6.47 19.88 -6.48
C ARG A 142 5.24 20.64 -7.00
N PRO A 143 5.27 21.14 -8.25
CA PRO A 143 4.12 21.81 -8.84
C PRO A 143 2.87 20.91 -8.83
N ASN A 144 1.73 21.45 -8.41
CA ASN A 144 0.47 20.74 -8.54
C ASN A 144 0.08 20.58 -10.02
N ASN A 145 -0.75 19.59 -10.34
CA ASN A 145 -1.14 19.25 -11.71
C ASN A 145 0.06 18.91 -12.60
N SER A 146 1.03 18.18 -12.06
CA SER A 146 2.20 17.73 -12.79
C SER A 146 2.47 16.25 -12.52
N PHE A 147 3.31 15.64 -13.34
CA PHE A 147 3.88 14.33 -13.06
C PHE A 147 5.35 14.30 -13.47
N GLU A 148 6.11 13.41 -12.85
CA GLU A 148 7.50 13.16 -13.22
C GLU A 148 7.83 11.67 -13.07
N ASP A 149 8.75 11.21 -13.92
CA ASP A 149 9.34 9.88 -13.78
C ASP A 149 10.38 9.90 -12.66
N ARG A 150 10.42 8.84 -11.86
CA ARG A 150 11.46 8.58 -10.86
C ARG A 150 11.90 7.12 -10.93
N ASP A 151 12.99 6.81 -10.25
CA ASP A 151 13.43 5.43 -10.08
C ASP A 151 12.50 4.67 -9.14
N TYR A 152 12.29 3.39 -9.43
CA TYR A 152 11.64 2.48 -8.50
C TYR A 152 12.69 1.85 -7.58
N GLU A 153 12.62 2.18 -6.30
CA GLU A 153 13.50 1.65 -5.26
C GLU A 153 12.70 0.70 -4.36
N PRO A 154 12.88 -0.63 -4.47
CA PRO A 154 12.21 -1.59 -3.61
C PRO A 154 12.73 -1.51 -2.16
N GLU A 155 11.83 -1.41 -1.18
CA GLU A 155 12.17 -1.37 0.25
C GLU A 155 12.53 -2.78 0.78
N TYR A 156 13.63 -3.37 0.32
CA TYR A 156 14.03 -4.75 0.63
C TYR A 156 14.07 -5.04 2.13
N GLY A 157 14.60 -4.12 2.95
CA GLY A 157 14.68 -4.30 4.40
C GLY A 157 13.32 -4.39 5.10
N LYS A 158 12.30 -3.71 4.55
CA LYS A 158 10.95 -3.68 5.12
C LYS A 158 10.13 -4.90 4.71
N TYR A 159 10.27 -5.31 3.45
CA TYR A 159 9.45 -6.38 2.88
C TYR A 159 10.09 -7.75 2.90
N GLY A 160 11.31 -7.92 3.42
CA GLY A 160 11.90 -9.25 3.57
C GLY A 160 12.74 -9.69 2.36
N GLY A 161 13.55 -8.79 1.82
CA GLY A 161 14.44 -9.07 0.69
C GLY A 161 13.71 -9.26 -0.65
N PRO A 162 14.39 -9.77 -1.69
CA PRO A 162 13.80 -9.93 -3.02
C PRO A 162 12.56 -10.84 -3.05
N ALA A 163 12.59 -11.94 -2.29
CA ALA A 163 11.45 -12.86 -2.21
C ALA A 163 10.21 -12.18 -1.58
N GLY A 164 10.44 -11.37 -0.54
CA GLY A 164 9.37 -10.65 0.12
C GLY A 164 8.84 -9.45 -0.68
N ILE A 165 9.71 -8.75 -1.44
CA ILE A 165 9.29 -7.74 -2.42
C ILE A 165 8.40 -8.34 -3.50
N ALA A 166 8.75 -9.50 -4.06
CA ALA A 166 7.90 -10.18 -5.05
C ALA A 166 6.49 -10.50 -4.50
N LEU A 167 6.39 -10.88 -3.22
CA LEU A 167 5.10 -11.06 -2.54
C LEU A 167 4.37 -9.73 -2.34
N ALA A 168 5.09 -8.68 -1.95
CA ALA A 168 4.55 -7.35 -1.75
C ALA A 168 3.98 -6.77 -3.05
N GLU A 169 4.73 -6.81 -4.15
CA GLU A 169 4.29 -6.35 -5.48
C GLU A 169 3.02 -7.08 -5.93
N TRP A 170 2.97 -8.40 -5.78
CA TRP A 170 1.78 -9.19 -6.10
C TRP A 170 0.57 -8.81 -5.23
N HIS A 171 0.77 -8.62 -3.93
CA HIS A 171 -0.29 -8.16 -3.02
C HIS A 171 -0.71 -6.71 -3.29
N PHE A 172 0.23 -5.86 -3.69
CA PHE A 172 0.02 -4.46 -4.01
C PHE A 172 -0.82 -4.27 -5.24
N GLN A 173 -0.62 -5.10 -6.26
CA GLN A 173 -1.50 -5.12 -7.42
C GLN A 173 -2.93 -5.51 -7.02
N HIS A 174 -3.10 -6.64 -6.31
CA HIS A 174 -4.44 -7.09 -5.91
C HIS A 174 -5.16 -6.08 -5.00
N SER A 175 -4.46 -5.47 -4.05
CA SER A 175 -5.06 -4.42 -3.20
C SER A 175 -5.36 -3.14 -3.98
N SER A 176 -4.57 -2.80 -5.01
CA SER A 176 -4.90 -1.70 -5.94
C SER A 176 -6.17 -2.00 -6.76
N ASP A 177 -6.32 -3.21 -7.31
CA ASP A 177 -7.53 -3.65 -8.01
C ASP A 177 -8.76 -3.59 -7.09
N LEU A 178 -8.64 -4.14 -5.88
CA LEU A 178 -9.71 -4.15 -4.87
C LEU A 178 -10.15 -2.74 -4.51
N VAL A 179 -9.21 -1.81 -4.30
CA VAL A 179 -9.53 -0.42 -3.94
C VAL A 179 -10.19 0.32 -5.09
N ILE A 180 -9.76 0.09 -6.34
CA ILE A 180 -10.42 0.68 -7.51
C ILE A 180 -11.85 0.17 -7.63
N GLU A 181 -12.07 -1.12 -7.46
CA GLU A 181 -13.41 -1.72 -7.54
C GLU A 181 -14.32 -1.25 -6.40
N ALA A 182 -13.81 -1.21 -5.17
CA ALA A 182 -14.55 -0.67 -4.02
C ALA A 182 -14.87 0.82 -4.22
N THR A 183 -13.93 1.59 -4.79
CA THR A 183 -14.16 2.99 -5.14
C THR A 183 -15.26 3.10 -6.20
N ARG A 184 -15.27 2.23 -7.22
CA ARG A 184 -16.29 2.23 -8.27
C ARG A 184 -17.68 1.90 -7.73
N THR A 185 -17.80 0.89 -6.88
CA THR A 185 -19.09 0.26 -6.53
C THR A 185 -19.66 0.67 -5.17
N MET A 186 -18.85 1.27 -4.29
CA MET A 186 -19.25 1.63 -2.93
C MET A 186 -19.19 3.14 -2.68
N ASN A 187 -19.90 3.58 -1.65
CA ASN A 187 -19.94 4.98 -1.23
C ASN A 187 -18.74 5.36 -0.34
N LEU A 188 -17.51 5.10 -0.80
CA LEU A 188 -16.29 5.37 -0.02
C LEU A 188 -16.03 6.86 0.27
N HIS A 189 -16.77 7.76 -0.38
CA HIS A 189 -16.78 9.19 -0.03
C HIS A 189 -17.43 9.46 1.34
N LEU A 190 -18.24 8.52 1.84
CA LEU A 190 -18.79 8.57 3.20
C LEU A 190 -17.80 7.93 4.16
N ARG A 191 -17.27 8.73 5.10
CA ARG A 191 -16.26 8.31 6.07
C ARG A 191 -16.65 7.06 6.85
N THR A 192 -17.93 6.92 7.24
CA THR A 192 -18.42 5.75 7.99
C THR A 192 -18.36 4.46 7.16
N VAL A 193 -18.65 4.53 5.86
CA VAL A 193 -18.54 3.39 4.93
C VAL A 193 -17.08 3.03 4.72
N LEU A 194 -16.21 4.04 4.51
CA LEU A 194 -14.78 3.87 4.34
C LEU A 194 -14.12 3.19 5.55
N LEU A 195 -14.39 3.68 6.77
CA LEU A 195 -13.87 3.09 8.00
C LEU A 195 -14.42 1.68 8.23
N GLY A 196 -15.71 1.45 7.97
CA GLY A 196 -16.32 0.13 8.09
C GLY A 196 -15.74 -0.88 7.09
N LEU A 197 -15.41 -0.46 5.86
CA LEU A 197 -14.74 -1.30 4.88
C LEU A 197 -13.30 -1.62 5.33
N SER A 198 -12.52 -0.60 5.70
CA SER A 198 -11.15 -0.77 6.17
C SER A 198 -11.07 -1.71 7.37
N ALA A 199 -11.94 -1.55 8.39
CA ALA A 199 -11.98 -2.45 9.54
C ALA A 199 -12.25 -3.92 9.15
N GLN A 200 -13.14 -4.17 8.18
CA GLN A 200 -13.41 -5.53 7.71
C GLN A 200 -12.21 -6.11 6.95
N LEU A 201 -11.56 -5.32 6.08
CA LEU A 201 -10.36 -5.75 5.36
C LEU A 201 -9.20 -6.02 6.32
N MET A 202 -9.01 -5.17 7.32
CA MET A 202 -8.05 -5.34 8.41
C MET A 202 -8.32 -6.62 9.21
N MET A 203 -9.56 -6.87 9.62
CA MET A 203 -9.93 -8.10 10.34
C MET A 203 -9.66 -9.36 9.50
N VAL A 204 -10.02 -9.34 8.21
CA VAL A 204 -9.78 -10.48 7.31
C VAL A 204 -8.28 -10.75 7.17
N VAL A 205 -7.47 -9.74 6.82
CA VAL A 205 -6.02 -9.96 6.57
C VAL A 205 -5.30 -10.37 7.86
N SER A 206 -5.57 -9.70 8.97
CA SER A 206 -4.93 -10.01 10.26
C SER A 206 -5.38 -11.35 10.82
N GLY A 207 -6.68 -11.66 10.80
CA GLY A 207 -7.22 -12.94 11.27
C GLY A 207 -6.84 -14.12 10.37
N THR A 208 -6.54 -13.89 9.09
CA THR A 208 -6.01 -14.92 8.19
C THR A 208 -4.54 -15.23 8.48
N PHE A 209 -3.74 -14.18 8.73
CA PHE A 209 -2.31 -14.31 9.04
C PHE A 209 -2.06 -14.86 10.45
N LEU A 210 -2.91 -14.51 11.42
CA LEU A 210 -2.76 -14.82 12.83
C LEU A 210 -3.95 -15.68 13.30
N ALA A 211 -3.78 -16.99 13.23
CA ALA A 211 -4.84 -17.95 13.55
C ALA A 211 -5.16 -18.05 15.05
N ALA A 212 -4.23 -17.68 15.94
CA ALA A 212 -4.45 -17.69 17.39
C ALA A 212 -4.97 -16.31 17.85
N ASP A 213 -6.02 -16.31 18.67
CA ASP A 213 -6.64 -15.07 19.17
C ASP A 213 -5.67 -14.22 19.99
N GLU A 214 -4.84 -14.84 20.83
CA GLU A 214 -3.84 -14.14 21.63
C GLU A 214 -2.81 -13.40 20.74
N ALA A 215 -2.35 -14.07 19.68
CA ALA A 215 -1.40 -13.48 18.72
C ALA A 215 -2.03 -12.33 17.94
N LEU A 216 -3.29 -12.49 17.52
CA LEU A 216 -4.06 -11.45 16.84
C LEU A 216 -4.30 -10.23 17.73
N LEU A 217 -4.76 -10.44 18.97
CA LEU A 217 -4.98 -9.35 19.94
C LEU A 217 -3.67 -8.62 20.24
N THR A 218 -2.59 -9.36 20.49
CA THR A 218 -1.25 -8.79 20.71
C THR A 218 -0.79 -7.96 19.51
N PHE A 219 -1.02 -8.45 18.29
CA PHE A 219 -0.70 -7.71 17.08
C PHE A 219 -1.51 -6.41 16.98
N LEU A 220 -2.83 -6.47 17.17
CA LEU A 220 -3.71 -5.30 17.08
C LEU A 220 -3.39 -4.23 18.14
N ASP A 221 -3.08 -4.65 19.37
CA ASP A 221 -2.64 -3.72 20.42
C ASP A 221 -1.29 -3.08 20.10
N ARG A 222 -0.32 -3.86 19.59
CA ARG A 222 0.99 -3.33 19.18
C ARG A 222 0.86 -2.38 17.99
N TYR A 223 0.03 -2.72 17.02
CA TYR A 223 -0.23 -1.89 15.85
C TYR A 223 -0.90 -0.57 16.24
N HIS A 224 -1.88 -0.63 17.14
CA HIS A 224 -2.49 0.54 17.75
C HIS A 224 -1.44 1.39 18.49
N GLY A 225 -0.68 0.78 19.40
CA GLY A 225 0.32 1.47 20.22
C GLY A 225 1.41 2.13 19.38
N PHE A 226 1.92 1.45 18.36
CA PHE A 226 2.93 1.99 17.45
C PHE A 226 2.45 3.30 16.79
N TRP A 227 1.30 3.26 16.13
CA TRP A 227 0.77 4.44 15.44
C TRP A 227 0.24 5.50 16.39
N ASN A 228 -0.40 5.13 17.50
CA ASN A 228 -0.89 6.11 18.47
C ASN A 228 0.27 6.88 19.13
N ASN A 229 1.38 6.19 19.47
CA ASN A 229 2.57 6.83 20.03
C ASN A 229 3.30 7.70 19.01
N ALA A 230 3.39 7.25 17.76
CA ALA A 230 4.03 8.00 16.68
C ALA A 230 3.40 9.39 16.48
N PHE A 231 2.12 9.55 16.79
CA PHE A 231 1.38 10.80 16.61
C PHE A 231 0.92 11.46 17.93
N SER A 232 1.46 11.07 19.08
CA SER A 232 1.02 11.54 20.41
C SER A 232 1.24 13.04 20.65
N THR A 233 2.17 13.65 19.93
CA THR A 233 2.47 15.09 19.99
C THR A 233 1.51 15.93 19.14
N THR A 234 0.83 15.30 18.17
CA THR A 234 -0.28 15.93 17.46
C THR A 234 -1.50 15.86 18.39
N ASN A 235 -1.91 17.00 18.95
CA ASN A 235 -3.13 17.05 19.77
C ASN A 235 -4.28 16.30 19.07
N TYR A 236 -5.16 15.67 19.86
CA TYR A 236 -6.34 14.89 19.46
C TYR A 236 -6.17 13.37 19.30
N THR A 237 -5.98 12.66 20.42
CA THR A 237 -6.98 11.76 21.05
C THR A 237 -6.40 11.13 22.32
N THR A 238 -7.06 11.28 23.46
CA THR A 238 -6.74 10.51 24.68
C THR A 238 -7.46 9.16 24.62
N ASP A 239 -6.99 8.12 25.30
CA ASP A 239 -7.62 6.78 25.34
C ASP A 239 -9.13 6.83 25.65
N LYS A 240 -9.55 7.81 26.46
CA LYS A 240 -10.97 8.09 26.78
C LYS A 240 -11.82 8.44 25.55
N GLY A 241 -11.22 9.00 24.51
CA GLY A 241 -11.89 9.31 23.24
C GLY A 241 -12.22 8.06 22.42
N TYR A 242 -11.33 7.06 22.42
CA TYR A 242 -11.55 5.81 21.71
C TYR A 242 -12.63 4.94 22.37
N GLU A 243 -12.59 4.81 23.70
CA GLU A 243 -13.64 4.10 24.46
C GLU A 243 -15.03 4.69 24.19
N ARG A 244 -15.15 6.02 24.23
CA ARG A 244 -16.41 6.71 23.95
C ARG A 244 -16.88 6.50 22.51
N ALA A 245 -15.95 6.54 21.55
CA ALA A 245 -16.27 6.34 20.14
C ALA A 245 -16.74 4.90 19.88
N TYR A 246 -16.07 3.91 20.48
CA TYR A 246 -16.45 2.51 20.40
C TYR A 246 -17.82 2.24 21.02
N ALA A 247 -18.08 2.75 22.23
CA ALA A 247 -19.37 2.60 22.89
C ALA A 247 -20.54 3.18 22.06
N ALA A 248 -20.27 4.16 21.19
CA ALA A 248 -21.27 4.74 20.30
C ALA A 248 -21.51 3.94 18.99
N MET A 249 -20.68 2.94 18.67
CA MET A 249 -20.78 2.15 17.43
C MET A 249 -21.83 1.02 17.48
N GLY A 250 -22.38 0.75 18.66
CA GLY A 250 -23.50 -0.16 18.88
C GLY A 250 -23.09 -1.62 19.13
N ASP A 251 -23.98 -2.33 19.82
CA ASP A 251 -23.68 -3.63 20.48
C ASP A 251 -23.48 -4.81 19.51
N ARG A 252 -23.68 -4.60 18.20
CA ARG A 252 -23.52 -5.65 17.17
C ARG A 252 -22.10 -5.76 16.59
N LEU A 253 -21.20 -4.84 16.95
CA LEU A 253 -19.82 -4.86 16.48
C LEU A 253 -19.07 -6.14 16.89
N PRO A 254 -19.11 -6.57 18.17
CA PRO A 254 -18.47 -7.80 18.62
C PRO A 254 -18.94 -9.03 17.84
N GLU A 255 -20.25 -9.20 17.68
CA GLU A 255 -20.84 -10.31 16.91
C GLU A 255 -20.36 -10.29 15.45
N ARG A 256 -20.39 -9.13 14.79
CA ARG A 256 -20.00 -9.01 13.39
C ARG A 256 -18.54 -9.37 13.15
N PHE A 257 -17.62 -8.82 13.96
CA PHE A 257 -16.19 -9.13 13.80
C PHE A 257 -15.85 -10.53 14.31
N GLY A 258 -16.55 -11.04 15.31
CA GLY A 258 -16.49 -12.44 15.74
C GLY A 258 -16.83 -13.41 14.60
N HIS A 259 -17.89 -13.14 13.83
CA HIS A 259 -18.24 -13.97 12.66
C HIS A 259 -17.17 -13.93 11.56
N ILE A 260 -16.62 -12.76 11.24
CA ILE A 260 -15.53 -12.65 10.24
C ILE A 260 -14.31 -13.42 10.74
N ARG A 261 -13.94 -13.21 12.00
CA ARG A 261 -12.80 -13.87 12.66
C ARG A 261 -12.94 -15.39 12.63
N GLU A 262 -14.08 -15.93 13.04
CA GLU A 262 -14.36 -17.36 13.06
C GLU A 262 -14.26 -17.97 11.65
N ALA A 263 -14.86 -17.31 10.66
CA ALA A 263 -14.84 -17.77 9.27
C ALA A 263 -13.40 -17.86 8.73
N VAL A 264 -12.57 -16.82 8.92
CA VAL A 264 -11.17 -16.84 8.46
C VAL A 264 -10.31 -17.82 9.28
N ALA A 265 -10.56 -17.97 10.58
CA ALA A 265 -9.84 -18.90 11.44
C ALA A 265 -10.01 -20.36 11.02
N ARG A 266 -11.24 -20.72 10.62
CA ARG A 266 -11.61 -22.09 10.23
C ARG A 266 -11.45 -22.36 8.73
N GLY A 267 -11.15 -21.34 7.93
CA GLY A 267 -11.11 -21.45 6.48
C GLY A 267 -12.50 -21.61 5.83
N GLU A 268 -13.56 -21.26 6.54
CA GLU A 268 -14.97 -21.31 6.09
C GLU A 268 -15.31 -20.02 5.33
N LEU A 269 -14.54 -19.72 4.28
CA LEU A 269 -14.59 -18.43 3.57
C LEU A 269 -15.92 -18.21 2.84
N GLU A 270 -16.66 -19.27 2.53
CA GLU A 270 -18.00 -19.23 1.96
C GLU A 270 -19.03 -18.55 2.87
N ARG A 271 -18.78 -18.48 4.18
CA ARG A 271 -19.60 -17.74 5.14
C ARG A 271 -19.44 -16.23 5.02
N LEU A 272 -18.39 -15.76 4.33
CA LEU A 272 -18.15 -14.33 4.11
C LEU A 272 -18.92 -13.81 2.89
N PRO A 273 -19.35 -12.53 2.90
CA PRO A 273 -19.83 -11.86 1.69
C PRO A 273 -18.81 -11.98 0.55
N ALA A 274 -19.27 -12.11 -0.69
CA ALA A 274 -18.42 -12.40 -1.86
C ALA A 274 -17.18 -11.50 -1.99
N PHE A 275 -17.34 -10.20 -1.71
CA PHE A 275 -16.23 -9.23 -1.70
C PHE A 275 -15.16 -9.56 -0.65
N LEU A 276 -15.57 -9.89 0.58
CA LEU A 276 -14.64 -10.26 1.66
C LEU A 276 -14.07 -11.67 1.47
N ARG A 277 -14.83 -12.58 0.85
CA ARG A 277 -14.36 -13.93 0.51
C ARG A 277 -13.18 -13.86 -0.46
N GLY A 278 -13.29 -13.11 -1.56
CA GLY A 278 -12.19 -12.96 -2.51
C GLY A 278 -10.93 -12.35 -1.88
N TRP A 279 -11.11 -11.38 -0.98
CA TRP A 279 -9.99 -10.84 -0.19
C TRP A 279 -9.39 -11.88 0.76
N ALA A 280 -10.21 -12.67 1.45
CA ALA A 280 -9.74 -13.71 2.36
C ALA A 280 -8.98 -14.83 1.63
N GLU A 281 -9.45 -15.23 0.44
CA GLU A 281 -8.78 -16.20 -0.43
C GLU A 281 -7.39 -15.70 -0.83
N HIS A 282 -7.28 -14.44 -1.27
CA HIS A 282 -6.00 -13.79 -1.57
C HIS A 282 -5.09 -13.71 -0.36
N CYS A 283 -5.61 -13.31 0.80
CA CYS A 283 -4.83 -13.23 2.05
C CYS A 283 -4.33 -14.61 2.50
N ALA A 284 -5.12 -15.67 2.33
CA ALA A 284 -4.73 -17.04 2.66
C ALA A 284 -3.59 -17.50 1.75
N GLU A 285 -3.71 -17.25 0.44
CA GLU A 285 -2.64 -17.55 -0.50
C GLU A 285 -1.37 -16.75 -0.20
N LEU A 286 -1.50 -15.46 0.10
CA LEU A 286 -0.37 -14.61 0.48
C LEU A 286 0.34 -15.14 1.72
N ARG A 287 -0.42 -15.47 2.78
CA ARG A 287 0.10 -16.06 4.01
C ARG A 287 0.86 -17.35 3.71
N ASP A 288 0.29 -18.23 2.90
CA ASP A 288 0.91 -19.52 2.60
C ASP A 288 2.19 -19.36 1.77
N ARG A 289 2.21 -18.43 0.80
CA ARG A 289 3.41 -18.07 0.05
C ARG A 289 4.49 -17.48 0.96
N ALA A 290 4.12 -16.56 1.85
CA ALA A 290 5.04 -15.94 2.82
C ALA A 290 5.59 -16.97 3.82
N ALA A 291 4.75 -17.85 4.37
CA ALA A 291 5.17 -18.92 5.25
C ALA A 291 6.14 -19.87 4.56
N ARG A 292 5.89 -20.26 3.30
CA ARG A 292 6.84 -21.08 2.53
C ARG A 292 8.18 -20.37 2.31
N SER A 293 8.18 -19.06 2.03
CA SER A 293 9.42 -18.27 1.90
C SER A 293 10.18 -18.14 3.22
N ALA A 294 9.46 -18.01 4.35
CA ALA A 294 10.06 -18.05 5.68
C ALA A 294 10.77 -19.39 5.93
N HIS A 295 10.09 -20.53 5.71
CA HIS A 295 10.69 -21.86 5.92
C HIS A 295 11.94 -22.10 5.06
N ARG A 296 12.02 -21.52 3.86
CA ARG A 296 13.21 -21.61 3.00
C ARG A 296 14.35 -20.68 3.42
N GLY A 297 14.10 -19.74 4.33
CA GLY A 297 15.07 -18.73 4.75
C GLY A 297 15.23 -17.57 3.77
N ASP A 298 14.27 -17.40 2.86
CA ASP A 298 14.34 -16.38 1.80
C ASP A 298 13.98 -14.97 2.30
N LEU A 299 13.40 -14.87 3.50
CA LEU A 299 12.93 -13.60 4.07
C LEU A 299 13.98 -12.97 5.00
N VAL A 300 14.55 -11.86 4.54
CA VAL A 300 15.57 -11.09 5.26
C VAL A 300 15.08 -9.67 5.48
N PHE A 301 14.83 -9.31 6.74
CA PHE A 301 14.38 -7.98 7.13
C PHE A 301 15.53 -7.16 7.69
N ARG A 302 15.38 -5.84 7.70
CA ARG A 302 16.29 -4.94 8.41
C ARG A 302 15.67 -4.57 9.76
N SER A 303 16.49 -4.49 10.80
CA SER A 303 16.05 -3.93 12.08
C SER A 303 15.62 -2.47 11.94
N PHE A 304 14.77 -2.02 12.87
CA PHE A 304 14.23 -0.65 12.86
C PHE A 304 15.32 0.43 12.91
N ASP A 305 16.40 0.20 13.67
CA ASP A 305 17.56 1.09 13.73
C ASP A 305 18.51 0.96 12.52
N GLY A 306 18.16 0.10 11.55
CA GLY A 306 18.94 -0.09 10.33
C GLY A 306 20.29 -0.75 10.54
N THR A 307 20.59 -1.36 11.70
CA THR A 307 21.94 -1.86 12.01
C THR A 307 22.16 -3.35 11.72
N ARG A 308 21.11 -4.18 11.71
CA ARG A 308 21.23 -5.63 11.60
C ARG A 308 20.19 -6.26 10.68
N ASP A 309 20.57 -7.36 10.04
CA ASP A 309 19.66 -8.20 9.28
C ASP A 309 18.99 -9.23 10.19
N ILE A 310 17.70 -9.46 9.94
CA ILE A 310 16.84 -10.38 10.67
C ILE A 310 16.37 -11.44 9.68
N HIS A 311 16.95 -12.63 9.78
CA HIS A 311 16.54 -13.80 9.00
C HIS A 311 15.37 -14.48 9.70
N ALA A 312 14.15 -14.29 9.19
CA ALA A 312 12.95 -14.85 9.80
C ALA A 312 12.61 -16.20 9.16
N THR A 313 13.18 -17.28 9.71
CA THR A 313 12.94 -18.65 9.23
C THR A 313 11.67 -19.28 9.79
N ASP A 314 11.19 -18.78 10.92
CA ASP A 314 9.94 -19.20 11.56
C ASP A 314 8.77 -18.32 11.06
N PRO A 315 7.74 -18.90 10.43
CA PRO A 315 6.55 -18.15 10.02
C PRO A 315 5.87 -17.39 11.15
N ALA A 316 5.90 -17.90 12.39
CA ALA A 316 5.30 -17.20 13.54
C ALA A 316 5.96 -15.84 13.80
N HIS A 317 7.23 -15.67 13.41
CA HIS A 317 7.95 -14.40 13.44
C HIS A 317 7.80 -13.60 12.13
N ALA A 318 7.92 -14.28 10.97
CA ALA A 318 7.92 -13.61 9.67
C ALA A 318 6.54 -13.01 9.29
N LEU A 319 5.45 -13.72 9.58
CA LEU A 319 4.10 -13.32 9.17
C LEU A 319 3.65 -12.00 9.82
N PRO A 320 3.79 -11.77 11.14
CA PRO A 320 3.51 -10.47 11.74
C PRO A 320 4.33 -9.32 11.16
N MET A 321 5.60 -9.57 10.82
CA MET A 321 6.49 -8.56 10.24
C MET A 321 6.03 -8.10 8.86
N LEU A 322 5.50 -9.00 8.04
CA LEU A 322 4.90 -8.68 6.73
C LEU A 322 3.47 -8.15 6.83
N LEU A 323 2.69 -8.63 7.81
CA LEU A 323 1.30 -8.24 8.00
C LEU A 323 1.16 -6.74 8.25
N SER A 324 2.01 -6.16 9.10
CA SER A 324 1.97 -4.73 9.42
C SER A 324 2.06 -3.83 8.17
N PRO A 325 3.10 -3.93 7.31
CA PRO A 325 3.18 -3.12 6.11
C PRO A 325 2.13 -3.50 5.06
N TYR A 326 1.70 -4.76 4.93
CA TYR A 326 0.61 -5.11 4.01
C TYR A 326 -0.74 -4.48 4.38
N MET A 327 -1.06 -4.50 5.67
CA MET A 327 -2.25 -3.86 6.21
C MET A 327 -2.18 -2.33 6.04
N HIS A 328 -1.05 -1.73 6.40
CA HIS A 328 -0.80 -0.29 6.22
C HIS A 328 -0.93 0.14 4.76
N MET A 329 -0.31 -0.58 3.83
CA MET A 329 -0.34 -0.21 2.42
C MET A 329 -1.72 -0.37 1.78
N THR A 330 -2.55 -1.30 2.28
CA THR A 330 -3.96 -1.39 1.85
C THR A 330 -4.77 -0.19 2.36
N ASN A 331 -4.58 0.20 3.63
CA ASN A 331 -5.19 1.37 4.23
C ASN A 331 -4.75 2.68 3.55
N ASN A 332 -3.45 2.80 3.23
CA ASN A 332 -2.90 3.91 2.46
C ASN A 332 -3.63 4.10 1.12
N ARG A 333 -3.85 3.02 0.36
CA ARG A 333 -4.57 3.06 -0.94
C ARG A 333 -6.02 3.52 -0.78
N LEU A 334 -6.68 3.08 0.30
CA LEU A 334 -8.04 3.51 0.65
C LEU A 334 -8.11 4.99 1.10
N GLY A 335 -6.98 5.64 1.36
CA GLY A 335 -6.92 6.99 1.91
C GLY A 335 -7.24 7.04 3.41
N ILE A 336 -7.09 5.92 4.11
CA ILE A 336 -7.20 5.85 5.57
C ILE A 336 -5.96 6.54 6.16
N THR A 337 -6.19 7.46 7.09
CA THR A 337 -5.09 8.12 7.79
C THR A 337 -4.48 7.17 8.81
N VAL A 338 -3.19 7.33 9.11
CA VAL A 338 -2.51 6.52 10.13
C VAL A 338 -3.21 6.56 11.50
N ARG A 339 -3.81 7.70 11.83
CA ARG A 339 -4.66 7.86 13.03
C ARG A 339 -5.91 6.98 12.97
N ASP A 340 -6.58 6.95 11.83
CA ASP A 340 -7.72 6.07 11.63
C ASP A 340 -7.31 4.61 11.69
N GLU A 341 -6.12 4.24 11.20
CA GLU A 341 -5.60 2.88 11.36
C GLU A 341 -5.39 2.49 12.82
N ALA A 342 -4.79 3.39 13.63
CA ALA A 342 -4.62 3.19 15.06
C ALA A 342 -5.98 3.00 15.76
N PHE A 343 -6.97 3.82 15.40
CA PHE A 343 -8.31 3.73 15.94
C PHE A 343 -9.02 2.43 15.55
N LEU A 344 -8.99 2.05 14.28
CA LEU A 344 -9.62 0.83 13.80
C LEU A 344 -8.97 -0.40 14.44
N SER A 345 -7.64 -0.42 14.60
CA SER A 345 -6.95 -1.51 15.30
C SER A 345 -7.43 -1.68 16.74
N TYR A 346 -7.60 -0.56 17.47
CA TYR A 346 -8.18 -0.56 18.81
C TYR A 346 -9.63 -1.07 18.82
N VAL A 347 -10.49 -0.60 17.90
CA VAL A 347 -11.88 -1.04 17.79
C VAL A 347 -11.97 -2.54 17.53
N LEU A 348 -11.13 -3.08 16.65
CA LEU A 348 -11.09 -4.51 16.35
C LEU A 348 -10.65 -5.33 17.57
N ALA A 349 -9.59 -4.91 18.28
CA ALA A 349 -9.13 -5.59 19.48
C ALA A 349 -10.20 -5.57 20.59
N ARG A 350 -10.87 -4.43 20.78
CA ARG A 350 -11.97 -4.31 21.75
C ARG A 350 -13.16 -5.19 21.38
N ALA A 351 -13.58 -5.20 20.12
CA ALA A 351 -14.67 -6.02 19.61
C ALA A 351 -14.42 -7.52 19.82
N LEU A 352 -13.19 -7.98 19.60
CA LEU A 352 -12.82 -9.38 19.85
C LEU A 352 -12.87 -9.74 21.34
N ARG A 353 -12.40 -8.85 22.23
CA ARG A 353 -12.46 -9.06 23.70
C ARG A 353 -13.91 -9.11 24.20
N ASP A 354 -14.76 -8.23 23.69
CA ASP A 354 -16.18 -8.23 24.07
C ASP A 354 -16.93 -9.44 23.48
N GLY A 355 -16.51 -9.94 22.32
CA GLY A 355 -17.08 -11.14 21.71
C GLY A 355 -16.59 -12.45 22.33
N ALA A 356 -15.51 -12.44 23.13
CA ALA A 356 -14.97 -13.63 23.76
C ALA A 356 -15.92 -14.18 24.85
N PRO A 357 -16.05 -15.51 24.99
CA PRO A 357 -16.78 -16.15 26.09
C PRO A 357 -16.29 -15.65 27.46
N GLU A 358 -17.19 -15.55 28.45
CA GLU A 358 -16.88 -14.99 29.78
C GLU A 358 -15.72 -15.69 30.51
N ASP A 359 -15.44 -16.97 30.21
CA ASP A 359 -14.32 -17.73 30.80
C ASP A 359 -12.92 -17.34 30.26
N THR A 360 -12.86 -16.45 29.26
CA THR A 360 -11.61 -15.98 28.62
C THR A 360 -11.35 -14.47 28.77
N ARG A 361 -12.21 -13.76 29.53
CA ARG A 361 -12.11 -12.31 29.73
C ARG A 361 -11.22 -11.89 30.90
#